data_AF-A0A662MBF7-F1
#
_entry.id   AF-A0A662MBF7-F1
#
_cell.length_a   1.000
_cell.length_b   1.000
_cell.length_c   1.000
_cell.angle_alpha   90.00
_cell.angle_beta   90.00
_cell.angle_gamma   90.00
#
_symmetry.space_group_name_H-M   'P 1'
#
loop_
_entity.id
_entity.type
_entity.pdbx_description
1 polymer ?
#
loop_
_entity_poly.entity_id
_entity_poly.type
_entity_poly.pdbx_seq_one_letter_code
_entity_poly.pdbx_strand_id
1 'polypeptide(L)'
;MSMQVVLLTHTPDPERLIYIAGRTCYHSGTLESLWSEAEDIDKVRDFIRKLIKKGHESPLEHASATFYFKGVSRIFLTQITRHRLASFSVRSHRYTIASPEEFRTPPKIEISLPYPIQNELKEYVQWGYKLYQELIANGIKKEDARFYLPQGTTTNMVMTANFREWRHILKLRLDKHAQWEIREVCKRVLLDLEAIAPSVFEDFRDYEEREVDEILGYEGNPDRIVVFKKKGGD
;
A
#
# COMPACT_ATOMS: atom_id res chain seq x y z
N MET A 1 13.50 2.97 -12.29
CA MET A 1 12.20 2.34 -12.63
C MET A 1 11.07 2.99 -11.84
N SER A 2 9.87 3.13 -12.41
CA SER A 2 8.70 3.66 -11.69
C SER A 2 8.15 2.63 -10.68
N MET A 3 7.74 3.12 -9.50
CA MET A 3 7.03 2.32 -8.51
C MET A 3 5.66 1.92 -9.05
N GLN A 4 5.25 0.66 -8.86
CA GLN A 4 3.92 0.18 -9.20
C GLN A 4 3.30 -0.54 -8.01
N VAL A 5 2.01 -0.30 -7.82
CA VAL A 5 1.13 -1.01 -6.89
C VAL A 5 0.04 -1.62 -7.76
N VAL A 6 -0.14 -2.94 -7.67
CA VAL A 6 -1.09 -3.68 -8.51
C VAL A 6 -1.89 -4.61 -7.62
N LEU A 7 -3.20 -4.42 -7.56
CA LEU A 7 -4.12 -5.40 -6.99
C LEU A 7 -4.08 -6.68 -7.84
N LEU A 8 -3.60 -7.79 -7.27
CA LEU A 8 -3.55 -9.09 -7.96
C LEU A 8 -4.88 -9.83 -7.85
N THR A 9 -5.47 -9.83 -6.66
CA THR A 9 -6.74 -10.49 -6.37
C THR A 9 -7.31 -10.00 -5.05
N HIS A 10 -8.61 -10.21 -4.86
CA HIS A 10 -9.31 -10.00 -3.61
C HIS A 10 -10.40 -11.05 -3.43
N THR A 11 -10.96 -11.11 -2.23
CA THR A 11 -12.14 -11.94 -1.95
C THR A 11 -13.32 -11.47 -2.82
N PRO A 12 -13.97 -12.35 -3.60
CA PRO A 12 -15.17 -12.00 -4.35
C PRO A 12 -16.29 -11.51 -3.41
N ASP A 13 -17.04 -10.49 -3.86
CA ASP A 13 -18.14 -9.87 -3.11
C ASP A 13 -17.83 -9.65 -1.60
N PRO A 14 -16.74 -8.92 -1.29
CA PRO A 14 -16.17 -8.96 0.05
C PRO A 14 -17.11 -8.35 1.10
N GLU A 15 -17.87 -7.31 0.76
CA GLU A 15 -18.86 -6.70 1.66
C GLU A 15 -20.00 -7.68 2.00
N ARG A 16 -20.45 -8.48 1.02
CA ARG A 16 -21.47 -9.50 1.23
C ARG A 16 -20.98 -10.59 2.19
N LEU A 17 -19.74 -11.05 2.01
CA LEU A 17 -19.13 -12.03 2.91
C LEU A 17 -19.00 -11.49 4.34
N ILE A 18 -18.52 -10.24 4.48
CA ILE A 18 -18.40 -9.57 5.79
C ILE A 18 -19.77 -9.46 6.47
N TYR A 19 -20.81 -9.08 5.71
CA TYR A 19 -22.17 -8.98 6.22
C TYR A 19 -22.66 -10.32 6.76
N ILE A 20 -22.55 -11.39 5.98
CA ILE A 20 -22.98 -12.73 6.38
C ILE A 20 -22.23 -13.18 7.62
N ALA A 21 -20.90 -13.02 7.64
CA ALA A 21 -20.09 -13.38 8.80
C ALA A 21 -20.50 -12.61 10.07
N GLY A 22 -20.67 -11.29 9.95
CA GLY A 22 -21.09 -10.46 11.08
C GLY A 22 -22.52 -10.72 11.56
N ARG A 23 -23.45 -11.00 10.64
CA ARG A 23 -24.85 -11.29 10.97
C ARG A 23 -25.06 -12.68 11.53
N THR A 24 -24.25 -13.66 11.15
CA THR A 24 -24.31 -15.03 11.68
C THR A 24 -24.24 -15.04 13.23
N CYS A 25 -23.52 -14.09 13.83
CA CYS A 25 -23.44 -13.96 15.29
C CYS A 25 -24.75 -13.55 15.98
N TYR A 26 -25.71 -12.98 15.26
CA TYR A 26 -26.92 -12.36 15.83
C TYR A 26 -28.22 -12.74 15.09
N HIS A 27 -28.14 -13.58 14.07
CA HIS A 27 -29.27 -13.97 13.23
C HIS A 27 -29.77 -15.36 13.62
N SER A 28 -31.08 -15.51 13.84
CA SER A 28 -31.71 -16.79 14.19
C SER A 28 -32.29 -17.56 12.98
N GLY A 29 -32.23 -16.98 11.78
CA GLY A 29 -32.69 -17.61 10.54
C GLY A 29 -31.62 -18.47 9.86
N THR A 30 -31.96 -19.02 8.68
CA THR A 30 -31.07 -19.91 7.92
C THR A 30 -30.05 -19.14 7.09
N LEU A 31 -29.03 -19.84 6.58
CA LEU A 31 -28.03 -19.26 5.67
C LEU A 31 -28.68 -18.68 4.41
N GLU A 32 -29.69 -19.35 3.84
CA GLU A 32 -30.43 -18.89 2.66
C GLU A 32 -31.11 -17.53 2.91
N SER A 33 -31.69 -17.36 4.11
CA SER A 33 -32.29 -16.08 4.49
C SER A 33 -31.26 -14.95 4.57
N LEU A 34 -30.06 -15.23 5.09
CA LEU A 34 -28.96 -14.27 5.14
C LEU A 34 -28.45 -13.91 3.74
N TRP A 35 -28.33 -14.90 2.85
CA TRP A 35 -27.94 -14.65 1.46
C TRP A 35 -28.93 -13.74 0.74
N SER A 36 -30.24 -13.98 0.91
CA SER A 36 -31.28 -13.12 0.34
C SER A 36 -31.25 -11.71 0.93
N GLU A 37 -31.10 -11.58 2.26
CA GLU A 37 -30.94 -10.25 2.89
C GLU A 37 -29.73 -9.48 2.38
N ALA A 38 -28.66 -10.19 2.02
CA ALA A 38 -27.41 -9.60 1.54
C ALA A 38 -27.43 -9.25 0.03
N GLU A 39 -28.55 -9.44 -0.66
CA GLU A 39 -28.78 -8.88 -2.00
C GLU A 39 -29.07 -7.37 -1.95
N ASP A 40 -29.56 -6.87 -0.81
CA ASP A 40 -29.70 -5.44 -0.54
C ASP A 40 -28.33 -4.84 -0.15
N ILE A 41 -27.67 -4.25 -1.14
CA ILE A 41 -26.32 -3.67 -1.01
C ILE A 41 -26.31 -2.52 0.00
N ASP A 42 -27.35 -1.70 0.06
CA ASP A 42 -27.39 -0.54 0.97
C ASP A 42 -27.47 -1.02 2.41
N LYS A 43 -28.30 -2.02 2.68
CA LYS A 43 -28.38 -2.69 3.98
C LYS A 43 -27.05 -3.33 4.38
N VAL A 44 -26.36 -3.97 3.44
CA VAL A 44 -25.01 -4.56 3.65
C VAL A 44 -24.02 -3.48 4.09
N ARG A 45 -23.93 -2.39 3.33
CA ARG A 45 -23.00 -1.29 3.60
C ARG A 45 -23.29 -0.58 4.91
N ASP A 46 -24.56 -0.31 5.20
CA ASP A 46 -24.96 0.32 6.45
C ASP A 46 -24.63 -0.54 7.68
N PHE A 47 -24.73 -1.85 7.55
CA PHE A 47 -24.30 -2.77 8.59
C PHE A 47 -22.79 -2.72 8.81
N ILE A 48 -21.99 -2.74 7.74
CA ILE A 48 -20.53 -2.65 7.82
C ILE A 48 -20.10 -1.33 8.46
N ARG A 49 -20.69 -0.19 8.05
CA ARG A 49 -20.44 1.13 8.67
C ARG A 49 -20.72 1.10 10.17
N LYS A 50 -21.82 0.47 10.59
CA LYS A 50 -22.16 0.31 12.02
C LYS A 50 -21.15 -0.56 12.76
N LEU A 51 -20.64 -1.63 12.15
CA LEU A 51 -19.59 -2.47 12.74
C LEU A 51 -18.32 -1.65 13.00
N ILE A 52 -17.85 -0.92 11.98
CA ILE A 52 -16.66 -0.07 12.07
C ILE A 52 -16.85 1.01 13.15
N LYS A 53 -17.98 1.74 13.11
CA LYS A 53 -18.30 2.79 14.09
C LYS A 53 -18.32 2.30 15.54
N LYS A 54 -18.71 1.04 15.77
CA LYS A 54 -18.73 0.40 17.10
C LYS A 54 -17.41 -0.26 17.47
N GLY A 55 -16.41 -0.30 16.58
CA GLY A 55 -15.15 -1.00 16.79
C GLY A 55 -15.26 -2.54 16.71
N HIS A 56 -16.37 -3.06 16.20
CA HIS A 56 -16.59 -4.50 16.02
C HIS A 56 -15.99 -4.96 14.68
N GLU A 57 -14.68 -4.81 14.53
CA GLU A 57 -13.98 -4.98 13.25
C GLU A 57 -13.58 -6.44 12.93
N SER A 58 -13.81 -7.42 13.83
CA SER A 58 -13.44 -8.81 13.57
C SER A 58 -14.10 -9.44 12.33
N PRO A 59 -15.37 -9.12 11.94
CA PRO A 59 -15.93 -9.66 10.70
C PRO A 59 -15.19 -9.21 9.44
N LEU A 60 -14.43 -8.11 9.48
CA LEU A 60 -13.62 -7.63 8.36
C LEU A 60 -12.46 -8.59 8.05
N GLU A 61 -12.09 -9.49 8.95
CA GLU A 61 -11.00 -10.44 8.76
C GLU A 61 -11.33 -11.55 7.74
N HIS A 62 -12.61 -11.75 7.41
CA HIS A 62 -13.04 -12.76 6.44
C HIS A 62 -12.76 -12.37 4.98
N ALA A 63 -12.59 -11.09 4.70
CA ALA A 63 -12.23 -10.59 3.37
C ALA A 63 -10.75 -10.22 3.33
N SER A 64 -10.10 -10.49 2.20
CA SER A 64 -8.67 -10.21 1.99
C SER A 64 -8.39 -9.66 0.60
N ALA A 65 -7.25 -8.98 0.48
CA ALA A 65 -6.70 -8.50 -0.78
C ALA A 65 -5.20 -8.78 -0.86
N THR A 66 -4.73 -9.04 -2.07
CA THR A 66 -3.34 -9.35 -2.39
C THR A 66 -2.81 -8.36 -3.40
N PHE A 67 -1.70 -7.71 -3.07
CA PHE A 67 -1.05 -6.71 -3.91
C PHE A 67 0.34 -7.17 -4.35
N TYR A 68 0.71 -6.81 -5.56
CA TYR A 68 2.09 -6.83 -6.06
C TYR A 68 2.67 -5.41 -6.03
N PHE A 69 3.83 -5.29 -5.40
CA PHE A 69 4.60 -4.06 -5.32
C PHE A 69 5.86 -4.23 -6.16
N LYS A 70 6.07 -3.32 -7.12
CA LYS A 70 7.27 -3.29 -7.98
C LYS A 70 8.06 -2.02 -7.73
N GLY A 71 9.39 -2.15 -7.63
CA GLY A 71 10.28 -1.00 -7.55
C GLY A 71 10.18 -0.23 -6.23
N VAL A 72 9.76 -0.89 -5.15
CA VAL A 72 9.76 -0.35 -3.79
C VAL A 72 11.13 -0.56 -3.15
N SER A 73 11.61 0.38 -2.35
CA SER A 73 12.95 0.31 -1.75
C SER A 73 13.06 -0.76 -0.66
N ARG A 74 14.29 -1.12 -0.29
CA ARG A 74 14.54 -1.93 0.91
C ARG A 74 14.11 -1.19 2.19
N ILE A 75 14.09 0.15 2.19
CA ILE A 75 13.58 0.97 3.31
C ILE A 75 12.06 0.85 3.43
N PHE A 76 11.32 0.80 2.32
CA PHE A 76 9.89 0.46 2.35
C PHE A 76 9.69 -0.95 2.92
N LEU A 77 10.47 -1.93 2.41
CA LEU A 77 10.37 -3.31 2.85
C LEU A 77 10.53 -3.44 4.37
N THR A 78 11.56 -2.82 4.96
CA THR A 78 11.82 -2.92 6.42
C THR A 78 10.71 -2.31 7.27
N GLN A 79 9.93 -1.38 6.71
CA GLN A 79 8.77 -0.77 7.39
C GLN A 79 7.51 -1.61 7.23
N ILE A 80 7.20 -2.06 6.02
CA ILE A 80 5.95 -2.77 5.72
C ILE A 80 5.92 -4.17 6.35
N THR A 81 7.06 -4.88 6.40
CA THR A 81 7.12 -6.23 7.00
C THR A 81 7.02 -6.24 8.53
N ARG A 82 6.84 -5.07 9.16
CA ARG A 82 6.54 -4.97 10.61
C ARG A 82 5.06 -5.24 10.90
N HIS A 83 4.22 -5.21 9.89
CA HIS A 83 2.81 -5.60 9.95
C HIS A 83 2.73 -7.13 9.86
N ARG A 84 2.41 -7.76 10.99
CA ARG A 84 2.61 -9.21 11.19
C ARG A 84 1.41 -10.05 10.77
N LEU A 85 0.21 -9.46 10.67
CA LEU A 85 -1.00 -10.17 10.25
C LEU A 85 -1.14 -10.13 8.72
N ALA A 86 -0.02 -10.34 8.04
CA ALA A 86 0.11 -10.32 6.60
C ALA A 86 1.10 -11.40 6.14
N SER A 87 0.92 -11.85 4.90
CA SER A 87 1.81 -12.79 4.23
C SER A 87 2.66 -12.06 3.20
N PHE A 88 3.94 -12.43 3.09
CA PHE A 88 4.91 -11.75 2.21
C PHE A 88 5.68 -12.75 1.35
N SER A 89 5.81 -12.45 0.06
CA SER A 89 6.78 -13.11 -0.83
C SER A 89 7.64 -12.04 -1.49
N VAL A 90 8.94 -12.06 -1.22
CA VAL A 90 9.85 -10.94 -1.56
C VAL A 90 10.96 -11.44 -2.47
N ARG A 91 11.30 -10.66 -3.51
CA ARG A 91 12.48 -10.93 -4.34
C ARG A 91 13.73 -11.02 -3.46
N SER A 92 14.40 -12.16 -3.54
CA SER A 92 15.57 -12.45 -2.71
C SER A 92 16.87 -12.15 -3.45
N HIS A 93 17.66 -11.22 -2.90
CA HIS A 93 19.01 -10.93 -3.38
C HIS A 93 20.03 -12.04 -3.06
N ARG A 94 19.61 -13.14 -2.41
CA ARG A 94 20.44 -14.36 -2.34
C ARG A 94 20.44 -15.10 -3.67
N TYR A 95 19.39 -14.92 -4.48
CA TYR A 95 19.20 -15.63 -5.74
C TYR A 95 19.28 -14.69 -6.95
N THR A 96 18.79 -13.46 -6.83
CA THR A 96 18.84 -12.46 -7.91
C THR A 96 20.00 -11.49 -7.75
N ILE A 97 20.54 -11.02 -8.87
CA ILE A 97 21.52 -9.93 -8.90
C ILE A 97 20.77 -8.60 -8.99
N ALA A 98 21.24 -7.59 -8.27
CA ALA A 98 20.69 -6.23 -8.35
C ALA A 98 21.52 -5.36 -9.31
N SER A 99 20.90 -4.36 -9.94
CA SER A 99 21.57 -3.45 -10.87
C SER A 99 21.40 -1.96 -10.47
N PRO A 100 22.28 -1.05 -10.94
CA PRO A 100 22.19 0.37 -10.62
C PRO A 100 20.82 1.01 -10.96
N GLU A 101 20.14 0.52 -12.00
CA GLU A 101 18.82 0.99 -12.45
C GLU A 101 17.70 0.64 -11.46
N GLU A 102 18.00 -0.25 -10.52
CA GLU A 102 17.14 -0.69 -9.44
C GLU A 102 17.35 0.15 -8.17
N PHE A 103 17.98 1.32 -8.23
CA PHE A 103 18.04 2.26 -7.11
C PHE A 103 16.88 3.27 -7.14
N ARG A 104 16.33 3.58 -5.96
CA ARG A 104 15.28 4.59 -5.77
C ARG A 104 15.84 5.80 -5.03
N THR A 105 15.90 6.92 -5.73
CA THR A 105 16.23 8.22 -5.13
C THR A 105 14.97 8.84 -4.51
N PRO A 106 15.04 9.39 -3.29
CA PRO A 106 13.96 10.20 -2.74
C PRO A 106 13.63 11.43 -3.61
N PRO A 107 12.35 11.73 -3.90
CA PRO A 107 11.97 12.87 -4.77
C PRO A 107 12.52 14.21 -4.31
N LYS A 108 12.59 14.44 -2.99
CA LYS A 108 13.17 15.67 -2.43
C LYS A 108 14.66 15.81 -2.74
N ILE A 109 15.40 14.72 -2.86
CA ILE A 109 16.82 14.75 -3.25
C ILE A 109 16.96 15.10 -4.73
N GLU A 110 16.10 14.54 -5.60
CA GLU A 110 16.11 14.83 -7.04
C GLU A 110 15.76 16.29 -7.36
N ILE A 111 14.86 16.91 -6.59
CA ILE A 111 14.33 18.25 -6.89
C ILE A 111 15.07 19.35 -6.13
N SER A 112 15.58 19.09 -4.92
CA SER A 112 16.05 20.15 -4.02
C SER A 112 17.56 20.36 -3.95
N LEU A 113 18.38 19.45 -4.50
CA LEU A 113 19.85 19.57 -4.42
C LEU A 113 20.48 20.18 -5.67
N PRO A 114 21.60 20.92 -5.55
CA PRO A 114 22.39 21.34 -6.70
C PRO A 114 22.90 20.15 -7.52
N TYR A 115 23.00 20.33 -8.84
CA TYR A 115 23.45 19.29 -9.77
C TYR A 115 24.76 18.59 -9.38
N PRO A 116 25.82 19.28 -8.90
CA PRO A 116 27.07 18.60 -8.50
C PRO A 116 26.84 17.53 -7.42
N ILE A 117 26.05 17.83 -6.39
CA ILE A 117 25.75 16.90 -5.30
C ILE A 117 24.89 15.73 -5.82
N GLN A 118 23.91 16.01 -6.68
CA GLN A 118 23.11 14.95 -7.29
C GLN A 118 23.99 13.97 -8.10
N ASN A 119 24.96 14.50 -8.84
CA ASN A 119 25.88 13.69 -9.62
C ASN A 119 26.80 12.85 -8.74
N GLU A 120 27.37 13.41 -7.67
CA GLU A 120 28.18 12.66 -6.70
C GLU A 120 27.41 11.51 -6.05
N LEU A 121 26.14 11.74 -5.66
CA LEU A 121 25.29 10.69 -5.11
C LEU A 121 25.02 9.57 -6.13
N LYS A 122 24.79 9.94 -7.40
CA LYS A 122 24.59 8.97 -8.48
C LYS A 122 25.85 8.13 -8.72
N GLU A 123 27.02 8.76 -8.75
CA GLU A 123 28.32 8.10 -8.91
C GLU A 123 28.61 7.15 -7.74
N TYR A 124 28.34 7.59 -6.50
CA TYR A 124 28.46 6.74 -5.31
C TYR A 124 27.59 5.48 -5.42
N VAL A 125 26.33 5.63 -5.84
CA VAL A 125 25.42 4.49 -6.05
C VAL A 125 25.99 3.56 -7.12
N GLN A 126 26.35 4.08 -8.28
CA GLN A 126 26.93 3.29 -9.38
C GLN A 126 28.18 2.53 -8.95
N TRP A 127 29.07 3.19 -8.20
CA TRP A 127 30.28 2.59 -7.67
C TRP A 127 29.98 1.46 -6.68
N GLY A 128 29.02 1.64 -5.77
CA GLY A 128 28.58 0.58 -4.85
C GLY A 128 28.07 -0.66 -5.57
N TYR A 129 27.27 -0.49 -6.62
CA TYR A 129 26.81 -1.61 -7.45
C TYR A 129 27.94 -2.27 -8.24
N LYS A 130 28.89 -1.48 -8.77
CA LYS A 130 30.08 -2.01 -9.44
C LYS A 130 30.86 -2.93 -8.50
N LEU A 131 31.19 -2.46 -7.29
CA LEU A 131 31.92 -3.27 -6.30
C LEU A 131 31.12 -4.52 -5.89
N TYR A 132 29.81 -4.40 -5.70
CA TYR A 132 28.93 -5.55 -5.45
C TYR A 132 29.02 -6.61 -6.57
N GLN A 133 29.03 -6.21 -7.84
CA GLN A 133 29.17 -7.11 -8.97
C GLN A 133 30.57 -7.72 -9.06
N GLU A 134 31.62 -6.95 -8.77
CA GLU A 134 33.00 -7.44 -8.70
C GLU A 134 33.18 -8.49 -7.59
N LEU A 135 32.57 -8.31 -6.42
CA LEU A 135 32.58 -9.32 -5.36
C LEU A 135 32.01 -10.66 -5.86
N ILE A 136 30.87 -10.62 -6.55
CA ILE A 136 30.24 -11.81 -7.13
C ILE A 136 31.13 -12.45 -8.19
N ALA A 137 31.73 -11.64 -9.07
CA ALA A 137 32.65 -12.12 -10.12
C ALA A 137 33.89 -12.81 -9.54
N ASN A 138 34.32 -12.41 -8.34
CA ASN A 138 35.43 -13.02 -7.60
C ASN A 138 35.01 -14.19 -6.69
N GLY A 139 33.80 -14.74 -6.90
CA GLY A 139 33.34 -15.94 -6.21
C GLY A 139 32.72 -15.71 -4.83
N ILE A 140 32.54 -14.45 -4.39
CA ILE A 140 31.80 -14.15 -3.15
C ILE A 140 30.32 -14.46 -3.36
N LYS A 141 29.71 -15.15 -2.40
CA LYS A 141 28.30 -15.50 -2.46
C LYS A 141 27.44 -14.24 -2.46
N LYS A 142 26.34 -14.27 -3.22
CA LYS A 142 25.37 -13.16 -3.30
C LYS A 142 24.83 -12.74 -1.93
N GLU A 143 24.72 -13.68 -0.98
CA GLU A 143 24.23 -13.40 0.37
C GLU A 143 25.18 -12.57 1.24
N ASP A 144 26.48 -12.59 0.92
CA ASP A 144 27.53 -11.80 1.56
C ASP A 144 27.79 -10.51 0.77
N ALA A 145 27.89 -10.61 -0.57
CA ALA A 145 28.11 -9.44 -1.43
C ALA A 145 27.02 -8.38 -1.25
N ARG A 146 25.76 -8.79 -1.03
CA ARG A 146 24.63 -7.87 -0.85
C ARG A 146 24.73 -6.94 0.36
N PHE A 147 25.65 -7.18 1.30
CA PHE A 147 25.90 -6.25 2.41
C PHE A 147 26.38 -4.87 1.92
N TYR A 148 26.94 -4.82 0.71
CA TYR A 148 27.39 -3.60 0.04
C TYR A 148 26.33 -2.95 -0.85
N LEU A 149 25.12 -3.53 -0.94
CA LEU A 149 24.03 -2.89 -1.68
C LEU A 149 23.48 -1.68 -0.91
N PRO A 150 23.31 -0.51 -1.57
CA PRO A 150 22.68 0.65 -0.95
C PRO A 150 21.25 0.35 -0.46
N GLN A 151 20.81 0.97 0.64
CA GLN A 151 19.45 0.77 1.19
C GLN A 151 18.34 1.27 0.24
N GLY A 152 18.65 2.19 -0.67
CA GLY A 152 17.74 2.62 -1.73
C GLY A 152 17.56 1.60 -2.86
N THR A 153 18.27 0.47 -2.84
CA THR A 153 18.03 -0.64 -3.77
C THR A 153 16.56 -1.06 -3.70
N THR A 154 15.94 -1.28 -4.84
CA THR A 154 14.54 -1.67 -4.95
C THR A 154 14.39 -3.18 -4.89
N THR A 155 13.17 -3.59 -4.57
CA THR A 155 12.74 -4.97 -4.56
C THR A 155 11.32 -5.03 -5.09
N ASN A 156 10.89 -6.25 -5.40
CA ASN A 156 9.51 -6.54 -5.75
C ASN A 156 8.96 -7.52 -4.72
N MET A 157 7.68 -7.39 -4.39
CA MET A 157 7.06 -8.26 -3.40
C MET A 157 5.56 -8.42 -3.63
N VAL A 158 5.05 -9.58 -3.21
CA VAL A 158 3.62 -9.83 -3.02
C VAL A 158 3.31 -9.71 -1.54
N MET A 159 2.20 -9.08 -1.22
CA MET A 159 1.65 -9.00 0.13
C MET A 159 0.17 -9.35 0.12
N THR A 160 -0.24 -10.18 1.06
CA THR A 160 -1.66 -10.48 1.32
C THR A 160 -1.99 -10.12 2.76
N ALA A 161 -3.11 -9.44 2.97
CA ALA A 161 -3.67 -9.17 4.29
C ALA A 161 -5.20 -9.17 4.23
N ASN A 162 -5.84 -9.44 5.37
CA ASN A 162 -7.29 -9.28 5.50
C ASN A 162 -7.67 -7.80 5.63
N PHE A 163 -8.95 -7.46 5.47
CA PHE A 163 -9.37 -6.06 5.45
C PHE A 163 -9.19 -5.36 6.79
N ARG A 164 -9.29 -6.07 7.92
CA ARG A 164 -8.96 -5.49 9.24
C ARG A 164 -7.50 -5.07 9.31
N GLU A 165 -6.57 -5.93 8.87
CA GLU A 165 -5.15 -5.61 8.83
C GLU A 165 -4.86 -4.51 7.81
N TRP A 166 -5.49 -4.52 6.63
CA TRP A 166 -5.35 -3.41 5.68
C TRP A 166 -5.79 -2.08 6.30
N ARG A 167 -6.92 -2.03 7.01
CA ARG A 167 -7.35 -0.85 7.76
C ARG A 167 -6.29 -0.43 8.78
N HIS A 168 -5.73 -1.38 9.54
CA HIS A 168 -4.66 -1.08 10.51
C HIS A 168 -3.41 -0.48 9.84
N ILE A 169 -2.95 -1.09 8.75
CA ILE A 169 -1.82 -0.60 7.95
C ILE A 169 -2.08 0.82 7.47
N LEU A 170 -3.23 1.07 6.85
CA LEU A 170 -3.60 2.37 6.30
C LEU A 170 -3.64 3.44 7.40
N LYS A 171 -4.25 3.16 8.57
CA LYS A 171 -4.28 4.08 9.72
C LYS A 171 -2.88 4.53 10.14
N LEU A 172 -1.90 3.62 10.14
CA LEU A 172 -0.53 3.92 10.56
C LEU A 172 0.34 4.52 9.46
N ARG A 173 0.09 4.17 8.20
CA ARG A 173 1.00 4.46 7.09
C ARG A 173 0.53 5.61 6.20
N LEU A 174 -0.73 6.00 6.31
CA LEU A 174 -1.23 7.26 5.75
C LEU A 174 -0.95 8.47 6.65
N ASP A 175 -0.48 8.24 7.88
CA ASP A 175 -0.10 9.31 8.81
C ASP A 175 0.99 10.23 8.21
N LYS A 176 0.90 11.53 8.50
CA LYS A 176 1.83 12.55 7.96
C LYS A 176 3.28 12.38 8.43
N HIS A 177 3.49 11.70 9.56
CA HIS A 177 4.81 11.34 10.09
C HIS A 177 5.37 10.05 9.49
N ALA A 178 4.56 9.28 8.75
CA ALA A 178 5.05 8.13 8.00
C ALA A 178 5.99 8.58 6.87
N GLN A 179 7.02 7.78 6.61
CA GLN A 179 7.97 8.06 5.55
C GLN A 179 7.27 8.09 4.17
N TRP A 180 7.67 9.03 3.33
CA TRP A 180 6.96 9.36 2.09
C TRP A 180 6.66 8.15 1.18
N GLU A 181 7.59 7.20 1.05
CA GLU A 181 7.43 6.08 0.11
C GLU A 181 6.33 5.12 0.57
N ILE A 182 6.33 4.72 1.84
CA ILE A 182 5.27 3.85 2.38
C ILE A 182 3.92 4.56 2.36
N ARG A 183 3.89 5.88 2.58
CA ARG A 183 2.68 6.69 2.48
C ARG A 183 2.11 6.70 1.06
N GLU A 184 2.95 6.98 0.07
CA GLU A 184 2.58 6.95 -1.36
C GLU A 184 2.09 5.57 -1.83
N VAL A 185 2.73 4.49 -1.36
CA VAL A 185 2.26 3.13 -1.64
C VAL A 185 0.88 2.90 -1.01
N CYS A 186 0.69 3.28 0.24
CA CYS A 186 -0.57 3.09 0.95
C CYS A 186 -1.72 3.92 0.37
N LYS A 187 -1.47 5.13 -0.16
CA LYS A 187 -2.48 5.91 -0.89
C LYS A 187 -3.02 5.14 -2.10
N ARG A 188 -2.13 4.53 -2.88
CA ARG A 188 -2.51 3.71 -4.05
C ARG A 188 -3.29 2.45 -3.64
N VAL A 189 -2.85 1.78 -2.57
CA VAL A 189 -3.56 0.63 -2.00
C VAL A 189 -4.97 1.02 -1.55
N LEU A 190 -5.14 2.18 -0.89
CA LEU A 190 -6.43 2.67 -0.45
C LEU A 190 -7.41 2.84 -1.62
N LEU A 191 -6.97 3.43 -2.74
CA LEU A 191 -7.82 3.62 -3.93
C LEU A 191 -8.38 2.28 -4.44
N ASP A 192 -7.53 1.26 -4.55
CA ASP A 192 -7.94 -0.07 -5.01
C ASP A 192 -8.86 -0.77 -4.00
N LEU A 193 -8.56 -0.66 -2.69
CA LEU A 193 -9.37 -1.25 -1.62
C LEU A 193 -10.75 -0.59 -1.50
N GLU A 194 -10.82 0.72 -1.64
CA GLU A 194 -12.07 1.46 -1.64
C GLU A 194 -12.93 1.11 -2.86
N ALA A 195 -12.32 0.90 -4.03
CA ALA A 195 -13.05 0.49 -5.22
C ALA A 195 -13.74 -0.88 -5.05
N ILE A 196 -13.11 -1.82 -4.33
CA ILE A 196 -13.66 -3.18 -4.12
C ILE A 196 -14.57 -3.31 -2.90
N ALA A 197 -14.42 -2.45 -1.88
CA ALA A 197 -15.16 -2.52 -0.62
C ALA A 197 -15.36 -1.12 0.00
N PRO A 198 -16.18 -0.26 -0.63
CA PRO A 198 -16.30 1.15 -0.27
C PRO A 198 -16.72 1.36 1.19
N SER A 199 -17.73 0.64 1.70
CA SER A 199 -18.17 0.78 3.11
C SER A 199 -17.14 0.33 4.14
N VAL A 200 -16.10 -0.39 3.71
CA VAL A 200 -14.99 -0.83 4.55
C VAL A 200 -13.86 0.20 4.59
N PHE A 201 -13.72 1.08 3.59
CA PHE A 201 -12.56 1.97 3.45
C PHE A 201 -12.88 3.46 3.19
N GLU A 202 -14.16 3.82 2.99
CA GLU A 202 -14.58 5.20 2.68
C GLU A 202 -14.25 6.21 3.80
N ASP A 203 -14.12 5.76 5.05
CA ASP A 203 -13.75 6.58 6.20
C ASP A 203 -12.29 7.08 6.17
N PHE A 204 -11.48 6.58 5.25
CA PHE A 204 -10.13 7.09 5.02
C PHE A 204 -10.08 8.32 4.11
N ARG A 205 -11.16 8.69 3.42
CA ARG A 205 -11.17 9.90 2.55
C ARG A 205 -10.86 11.18 3.33
N ASP A 206 -11.26 11.24 4.60
CA ASP A 206 -10.95 12.35 5.52
C ASP A 206 -9.44 12.57 5.72
N TYR A 207 -8.59 11.58 5.42
CA TYR A 207 -7.14 11.73 5.50
C TYR A 207 -6.56 12.55 4.33
N GLU A 208 -7.19 12.55 3.15
CA GLU A 208 -6.76 13.38 2.02
C GLU A 208 -7.19 14.84 2.20
N GLU A 209 -8.42 15.10 2.68
CA GLU A 209 -8.92 16.47 2.90
C GLU A 209 -8.12 17.22 3.97
N ARG A 210 -7.73 16.55 5.07
CA ARG A 210 -6.88 17.17 6.11
C ARG A 210 -5.47 17.51 5.63
N GLU A 211 -4.92 16.77 4.65
CA GLU A 211 -3.60 17.05 4.09
C GLU A 211 -3.67 18.26 3.13
N VAL A 212 -4.78 18.44 2.42
CA VAL A 212 -5.04 19.65 1.60
C VAL A 212 -5.17 20.89 2.49
N ASP A 213 -5.92 20.81 3.59
CA ASP A 213 -6.10 21.92 4.53
C ASP A 213 -4.81 22.30 5.30
N GLU A 214 -3.96 21.32 5.65
CA GLU A 214 -2.67 21.58 6.32
C GLU A 214 -1.61 22.17 5.37
N ILE A 215 -1.65 21.86 4.07
CA ILE A 215 -0.74 22.43 3.07
C ILE A 215 -1.19 23.85 2.66
N LEU A 216 -2.50 24.13 2.67
CA LEU A 216 -3.09 25.38 2.16
C LEU A 216 -3.53 26.33 3.28
N GLY A 217 -2.63 26.70 4.19
CA GLY A 217 -2.85 27.84 5.09
C GLY A 217 -2.93 29.21 4.37
N TYR A 218 -3.73 29.35 3.30
CA TYR A 218 -3.88 30.56 2.48
C TYR A 218 -5.24 30.63 1.76
N GLU A 219 -5.93 31.76 1.94
CA GLU A 219 -7.07 32.18 1.14
C GLU A 219 -6.68 32.31 -0.35
N GLY A 220 -7.47 31.68 -1.23
CA GLY A 220 -7.66 32.07 -2.64
C GLY A 220 -6.48 31.88 -3.61
N ASN A 221 -6.46 30.77 -4.35
CA ASN A 221 -6.03 30.74 -5.76
C ASN A 221 -6.59 29.49 -6.50
N PRO A 222 -7.20 29.59 -7.70
CA PRO A 222 -8.00 28.52 -8.33
C PRO A 222 -7.24 27.48 -9.17
N ASP A 223 -5.92 27.50 -9.24
CA ASP A 223 -5.17 26.69 -10.21
C ASP A 223 -4.54 25.39 -9.65
N ARG A 224 -5.38 24.33 -9.69
CA ARG A 224 -5.11 22.91 -10.06
C ARG A 224 -4.17 22.08 -9.16
N ILE A 225 -4.55 20.88 -8.72
CA ILE A 225 -4.95 19.69 -9.53
C ILE A 225 -6.22 19.04 -8.96
N VAL A 226 -7.25 18.92 -9.80
CA VAL A 226 -8.47 18.12 -9.56
C VAL A 226 -8.59 17.12 -10.70
N VAL A 227 -8.68 15.81 -10.41
CA VAL A 227 -9.46 14.80 -11.18
C VAL A 227 -9.69 13.61 -10.20
N PHE A 228 -10.90 13.12 -9.91
CA PHE A 228 -11.95 12.67 -10.84
C PHE A 228 -13.38 13.06 -10.42
N LYS A 229 -14.07 13.80 -11.31
CA LYS A 229 -15.53 13.79 -11.40
C LYS A 229 -15.96 12.51 -12.10
N LYS A 230 -16.87 11.73 -11.50
CA LYS A 230 -17.66 10.74 -12.22
C LYS A 230 -18.60 11.49 -13.17
N LYS A 231 -18.49 11.24 -14.47
CA LYS A 231 -19.44 11.73 -15.49
C LYS A 231 -20.84 11.24 -15.12
N GLY A 232 -21.81 12.15 -15.14
CA GLY A 232 -23.22 11.81 -15.07
C GLY A 232 -23.67 10.96 -16.26
N GLY A 233 -24.78 10.27 -16.04
CA GLY A 233 -25.55 9.55 -17.03
C GLY A 233 -26.94 9.30 -16.44
N ASP A 234 -27.84 10.22 -16.82
CA ASP A 234 -29.30 10.31 -16.70
C ASP A 234 -29.99 10.23 -15.32
#